data_AF-A0A653C3X9-F1
#
_entry.id   AF-A0A653C3X9-F1
#
_cell.length_a   1.000
_cell.length_b   1.000
_cell.length_c   1.000
_cell.angle_alpha   90.00
_cell.angle_beta   90.00
_cell.angle_gamma   90.00
#
_symmetry.space_group_name_H-M   'P 1'
#
loop_
_entity.id
_entity.type
_entity.pdbx_description
1 polymer ?
#
loop_
_entity_poly.entity_id
_entity_poly.type
_entity_poly.pdbx_seq_one_letter_code
_entity_poly.pdbx_strand_id
1 'polypeptide(L)'
;MGPQRAPSTSLVLCVVLFGLDCALGHVALVYPPARKYDLDFLDNSRTKPPCGMPRGTIKTTLLEGSKFNVTWHLGYPHKGGFKIQLLDQLERPVLDLTPTIQGSEFVSNDATAQSYHVQLPTDFTCENCTLRLLRQAQEWGPNYKFWSCADVDIKPRRKFREICSGHGRNFVGRCKCDRLYYGEVCQFRNECFEDSDCGDHGKCIDIETTTAPRMQCYCQLGWFGPGCNKKSPVKSTDIDFELYTERKLSDTFRLYWRILKEHKELEAIMIVNGTSWAGLGWRPRSLTKSCKNFPQIGPKTDKTSPASAKPEPEPNSEPEPKSEPEPEPKSEPEPTAEPEPVSEPEPTTVEPSTTATAKYRKSLYARRSALPTPFIKTAAPADAEVVETSVSFKVTSKQGRRRREIPAKGAVEEHLDAYTPRHDFNPMDCTDIIIGSARGTASRIADYYTRDRSTPRMDNYWGGKNDITAAMGFEKDGVTTILFRKKLEAKEPSDHTIEEDFMHVIFAQGQEPGKYVHVPKSGVESGQASVKDFYKPDELKYHGHKQQRGVVSLNFFENGGAGR
;
A
#
# COMPACT_ATOMS: atom_id res chain seq x y z
N MET A 1 -22.49 -40.80 54.10
CA MET A 1 -22.43 -39.31 54.04
C MET A 1 -21.34 -38.91 53.07
N GLY A 2 -21.42 -37.72 52.48
CA GLY A 2 -20.43 -37.22 51.50
C GLY A 2 -20.97 -37.19 50.07
N PRO A 3 -21.45 -36.03 49.56
CA PRO A 3 -21.87 -35.90 48.18
C PRO A 3 -20.64 -35.78 47.25
N GLN A 4 -20.67 -36.49 46.13
CA GLN A 4 -19.64 -36.39 45.09
C GLN A 4 -19.72 -35.02 44.40
N ARG A 5 -18.59 -34.32 44.26
CA ARG A 5 -18.51 -33.06 43.52
C ARG A 5 -18.41 -33.33 42.02
N ALA A 6 -19.36 -32.80 41.25
CA ALA A 6 -19.23 -32.76 39.79
C ALA A 6 -18.09 -31.81 39.36
N PRO A 7 -17.39 -32.08 38.25
CA PRO A 7 -16.35 -31.20 37.74
C PRO A 7 -16.95 -29.92 37.16
N SER A 8 -16.41 -28.77 37.56
CA SER A 8 -16.82 -27.45 37.04
C SER A 8 -16.27 -27.23 35.64
N THR A 9 -17.14 -27.25 34.63
CA THR A 9 -16.80 -26.88 33.25
C THR A 9 -16.64 -25.36 33.12
N SER A 10 -15.43 -24.88 33.38
CA SER A 10 -15.07 -23.47 33.11
C SER A 10 -15.21 -23.17 31.63
N LEU A 11 -16.26 -22.43 31.26
CA LEU A 11 -16.50 -21.94 29.91
C LEU A 11 -15.45 -20.88 29.54
N VAL A 12 -14.31 -21.33 28.99
CA VAL A 12 -13.27 -20.44 28.48
C VAL A 12 -13.82 -19.74 27.23
N LEU A 13 -14.22 -18.48 27.40
CA LEU A 13 -14.64 -17.60 26.31
C LEU A 13 -13.42 -17.27 25.45
N CYS A 14 -13.12 -18.13 24.48
CA CYS A 14 -12.12 -17.88 23.45
C CYS A 14 -12.58 -16.72 22.55
N VAL A 15 -12.26 -15.49 22.97
CA VAL A 15 -12.39 -14.30 22.12
C VAL A 15 -11.46 -14.49 20.93
N VAL A 16 -12.04 -14.88 19.80
CA VAL A 16 -11.35 -14.92 18.51
C VAL A 16 -11.09 -13.48 18.10
N LEU A 17 -9.93 -12.97 18.50
CA LEU A 17 -9.31 -11.82 17.85
C LEU A 17 -8.99 -12.25 16.42
N PHE A 18 -9.95 -12.03 15.52
CA PHE A 18 -9.70 -12.03 14.09
C PHE A 18 -8.48 -11.15 13.82
N GLY A 19 -7.56 -11.65 13.00
CA GLY A 19 -6.44 -10.86 12.53
C GLY A 19 -6.99 -9.59 11.89
N LEU A 20 -6.74 -8.44 12.52
CA LEU A 20 -7.02 -7.16 11.89
C LEU A 20 -6.06 -7.05 10.70
N ASP A 21 -6.56 -7.34 9.50
CA ASP A 21 -6.01 -6.81 8.26
C ASP A 21 -6.14 -5.30 8.34
N CYS A 22 -5.19 -4.68 9.05
CA CYS A 22 -5.18 -3.25 9.26
C CYS A 22 -5.32 -2.53 7.93
N ALA A 23 -5.93 -1.35 7.98
CA ALA A 23 -5.62 -0.33 7.00
C ALA A 23 -4.09 -0.18 6.88
N LEU A 24 -3.65 0.27 5.73
CA LEU A 24 -2.25 0.53 5.44
C LEU A 24 -2.15 1.97 4.92
N GLY A 25 -0.98 2.58 5.05
CA GLY A 25 -0.83 4.02 4.91
C GLY A 25 -0.05 4.40 3.69
N HIS A 26 -0.62 5.36 2.97
CA HIS A 26 -0.24 5.69 1.61
C HIS A 26 -0.02 7.18 1.55
N VAL A 27 1.24 7.62 1.56
CA VAL A 27 1.61 9.01 1.34
C VAL A 27 2.84 9.10 0.43
N ALA A 28 2.68 9.72 -0.73
CA ALA A 28 3.76 9.97 -1.68
C ALA A 28 3.76 11.42 -2.13
N LEU A 29 4.91 12.10 -2.07
CA LEU A 29 5.06 13.47 -2.56
C LEU A 29 4.85 13.52 -4.08
N VAL A 30 3.91 14.37 -4.51
CA VAL A 30 3.62 14.64 -5.93
C VAL A 30 4.34 15.91 -6.38
N TYR A 31 4.39 16.94 -5.53
CA TYR A 31 5.27 18.08 -5.74
C TYR A 31 5.91 18.58 -4.42
N PRO A 32 7.25 18.77 -4.38
CA PRO A 32 8.24 18.25 -5.33
C PRO A 32 8.12 16.72 -5.48
N PRO A 33 8.29 16.12 -6.68
CA PRO A 33 8.07 14.70 -6.90
C PRO A 33 8.95 13.80 -6.03
N ALA A 34 8.35 12.74 -5.48
CA ALA A 34 9.05 11.74 -4.68
C ALA A 34 10.18 11.03 -5.43
N ARG A 35 11.10 10.42 -4.68
CA ARG A 35 12.11 9.47 -5.19
C ARG A 35 11.46 8.40 -6.07
N LYS A 36 12.17 7.97 -7.14
CA LYS A 36 11.66 7.06 -8.17
C LYS A 36 10.99 5.82 -7.55
N TYR A 37 9.90 5.40 -8.20
CA TYR A 37 8.91 4.40 -7.78
C TYR A 37 7.81 4.94 -6.85
N ASP A 38 7.89 6.21 -6.42
CA ASP A 38 6.86 7.00 -5.73
C ASP A 38 6.03 6.25 -4.67
N LEU A 39 6.70 5.30 -4.01
CA LEU A 39 6.13 4.34 -3.06
C LEU A 39 5.49 5.09 -1.90
N ASP A 40 4.20 4.88 -1.74
CA ASP A 40 3.37 5.55 -0.76
C ASP A 40 3.31 4.78 0.58
N PHE A 41 3.58 3.47 0.57
CA PHE A 41 3.78 2.66 1.78
C PHE A 41 5.26 2.61 2.21
N LEU A 42 5.78 3.72 2.75
CA LEU A 42 7.11 3.77 3.37
C LEU A 42 7.01 4.14 4.86
N ASP A 43 7.01 3.11 5.73
CA ASP A 43 6.80 3.26 7.18
C ASP A 43 8.09 3.14 8.02
N ASN A 44 8.06 3.70 9.23
CA ASN A 44 9.19 3.75 10.17
C ASN A 44 9.44 2.50 11.01
N SER A 45 8.81 1.37 10.67
CA SER A 45 8.96 0.06 11.29
C SER A 45 9.54 -1.01 10.34
N ARG A 46 9.23 -0.93 9.04
CA ARG A 46 9.65 -1.86 7.97
C ARG A 46 10.75 -1.31 7.08
N THR A 47 10.83 0.01 6.88
CA THR A 47 11.71 0.65 5.88
C THR A 47 12.85 1.43 6.54
N LYS A 48 13.92 1.69 5.77
CA LYS A 48 15.15 2.30 6.30
C LYS A 48 14.97 3.82 6.51
N PRO A 49 15.25 4.38 7.71
CA PRO A 49 15.25 5.83 7.91
C PRO A 49 16.35 6.50 7.06
N PRO A 50 16.19 7.79 6.68
CA PRO A 50 15.13 8.72 7.08
C PRO A 50 13.93 8.81 6.11
N CYS A 51 13.95 8.04 5.02
CA CYS A 51 13.11 8.23 3.83
C CYS A 51 12.55 6.93 3.20
N GLY A 52 12.88 5.75 3.71
CA GLY A 52 12.50 4.45 3.15
C GLY A 52 13.21 4.05 1.85
N MET A 53 13.75 5.04 1.11
CA MET A 53 14.32 4.93 -0.23
C MET A 53 15.65 5.68 -0.34
N PRO A 54 16.58 5.25 -1.23
CA PRO A 54 17.80 5.99 -1.53
C PRO A 54 17.49 7.28 -2.31
N ARG A 55 18.46 8.20 -2.34
CA ARG A 55 18.41 9.43 -3.14
C ARG A 55 18.13 9.14 -4.61
N GLY A 56 17.24 9.94 -5.20
CA GLY A 56 16.82 9.81 -6.59
C GLY A 56 17.73 10.53 -7.57
N THR A 57 17.50 10.30 -8.86
CA THR A 57 18.08 11.08 -9.96
C THR A 57 17.24 12.31 -10.32
N ILE A 58 15.94 12.29 -10.01
CA ILE A 58 15.03 13.43 -10.16
C ILE A 58 15.33 14.43 -9.04
N LYS A 59 15.60 15.69 -9.38
CA LYS A 59 15.79 16.77 -8.42
C LYS A 59 15.02 18.02 -8.81
N THR A 60 14.26 18.59 -7.88
CA THR A 60 13.54 19.86 -8.11
C THR A 60 14.39 21.05 -7.67
N THR A 61 14.53 22.05 -8.54
CA THR A 61 15.16 23.32 -8.14
C THR A 61 14.09 24.26 -7.59
N LEU A 62 14.34 24.79 -6.40
CA LEU A 62 13.49 25.75 -5.69
C LEU A 62 14.26 27.06 -5.50
N LEU A 63 13.52 28.15 -5.26
CA LEU A 63 14.05 29.51 -5.14
C LEU A 63 14.07 29.95 -3.66
N GLU A 64 15.17 30.54 -3.19
CA GLU A 64 15.22 31.19 -1.86
C GLU A 64 14.09 32.22 -1.68
N GLY A 65 13.49 32.30 -0.49
CA GLY A 65 12.39 33.22 -0.22
C GLY A 65 11.08 32.92 -0.96
N SER A 66 10.97 31.81 -1.71
CA SER A 66 9.76 31.48 -2.47
C SER A 66 8.64 30.90 -1.60
N LYS A 67 7.42 31.04 -2.13
CA LYS A 67 6.21 30.35 -1.66
C LYS A 67 5.83 29.29 -2.69
N PHE A 68 5.46 28.10 -2.23
CA PHE A 68 4.91 27.05 -3.08
C PHE A 68 4.03 26.09 -2.27
N ASN A 69 3.21 25.31 -2.98
CA ASN A 69 2.41 24.25 -2.36
C ASN A 69 3.19 22.93 -2.44
N VAL A 70 3.52 22.35 -1.28
CA VAL A 70 3.91 20.93 -1.21
C VAL A 70 2.63 20.11 -1.36
N THR A 71 2.61 19.13 -2.25
CA THR A 71 1.44 18.28 -2.52
C THR A 71 1.80 16.80 -2.49
N TRP A 72 0.85 15.96 -2.09
CA TRP A 72 1.05 14.53 -1.94
C TRP A 72 -0.19 13.72 -2.29
N HIS A 73 0.00 12.54 -2.86
CA HIS A 73 -1.02 11.51 -2.88
C HIS A 73 -1.26 11.06 -1.43
N LEU A 74 -2.52 10.81 -1.08
CA LEU A 74 -2.91 10.20 0.18
C LEU A 74 -3.91 9.10 -0.15
N GLY A 75 -3.53 7.83 0.03
CA GLY A 75 -4.41 6.69 -0.23
C GLY A 75 -5.30 6.36 0.97
N TYR A 76 -4.82 6.59 2.19
CA TYR A 76 -5.57 6.42 3.44
C TYR A 76 -5.47 7.65 4.37
N PRO A 77 -6.59 8.17 4.89
CA PRO A 77 -6.60 9.37 5.72
C PRO A 77 -6.40 9.04 7.21
N HIS A 78 -5.14 8.89 7.63
CA HIS A 78 -4.76 8.53 9.00
C HIS A 78 -5.10 9.53 10.10
N LYS A 79 -5.08 9.06 11.35
CA LYS A 79 -5.18 9.94 12.54
C LYS A 79 -3.85 10.60 12.88
N GLY A 80 -3.95 11.78 13.49
CA GLY A 80 -2.82 12.65 13.74
C GLY A 80 -2.52 13.56 12.56
N GLY A 81 -1.38 14.25 12.62
CA GLY A 81 -1.02 15.29 11.66
C GLY A 81 0.00 14.89 10.60
N PHE A 82 0.53 15.91 9.93
CA PHE A 82 1.69 15.86 9.05
C PHE A 82 2.75 16.89 9.47
N LYS A 83 4.01 16.65 9.11
CA LYS A 83 5.13 17.57 9.29
C LYS A 83 5.95 17.61 8.00
N ILE A 84 6.37 18.80 7.55
CA ILE A 84 7.22 18.98 6.37
C ILE A 84 8.55 19.58 6.83
N GLN A 85 9.66 18.98 6.38
CA GLN A 85 11.01 19.34 6.79
C GLN A 85 11.96 19.34 5.59
N LEU A 86 13.06 20.07 5.71
CA LEU A 86 14.23 19.95 4.84
C LEU A 86 15.36 19.24 5.58
N LEU A 87 16.00 18.31 4.88
CA LEU A 87 17.17 17.58 5.30
C LEU A 87 18.38 18.00 4.45
N ASP A 88 19.58 18.02 5.03
CA ASP A 88 20.83 18.33 4.33
C ASP A 88 21.32 17.17 3.43
N GLN A 89 22.52 17.32 2.86
CA GLN A 89 23.15 16.29 2.02
C GLN A 89 23.45 14.97 2.78
N LEU A 90 23.51 15.00 4.12
CA LEU A 90 23.67 13.83 4.99
C LEU A 90 22.31 13.34 5.55
N GLU A 91 21.21 13.84 4.99
CA GLU A 91 19.82 13.57 5.37
C GLU A 91 19.48 13.92 6.84
N ARG A 92 20.22 14.86 7.44
CA ARG A 92 19.97 15.39 8.79
C ARG A 92 18.96 16.54 8.70
N PRO A 93 17.93 16.63 9.58
CA PRO A 93 17.00 17.77 9.59
C PRO A 93 17.71 19.10 9.84
N VAL A 94 17.40 20.11 9.01
CA VAL A 94 17.99 21.46 9.12
C VAL A 94 16.96 22.59 9.17
N LEU A 95 15.73 22.36 8.69
CA LEU A 95 14.65 23.36 8.73
C LEU A 95 13.28 22.68 8.72
N ASP A 96 12.38 23.12 9.60
CA ASP A 96 10.96 22.75 9.57
C ASP A 96 10.18 23.76 8.72
N LEU A 97 9.35 23.27 7.79
CA LEU A 97 8.50 24.07 6.90
C LEU A 97 7.03 24.10 7.34
N THR A 98 6.63 23.23 8.28
CA THR A 98 5.35 23.28 9.00
C THR A 98 5.55 23.86 10.41
N PRO A 99 4.67 24.75 10.89
CA PRO A 99 4.79 25.37 12.20
C PRO A 99 4.46 24.40 13.34
N THR A 100 5.10 24.60 14.49
CA THR A 100 4.72 23.96 15.76
C THR A 100 3.45 24.62 16.30
N ILE A 101 2.36 23.85 16.46
CA ILE A 101 1.04 24.33 16.91
C ILE A 101 0.70 23.67 18.23
N GLN A 102 0.39 24.46 19.27
CA GLN A 102 -0.03 23.96 20.60
C GLN A 102 0.95 22.94 21.23
N GLY A 103 2.25 23.04 20.92
CA GLY A 103 3.29 22.10 21.36
C GLY A 103 3.42 20.84 20.48
N SER A 104 2.56 20.65 19.48
CA SER A 104 2.70 19.61 18.45
C SER A 104 3.58 20.10 17.31
N GLU A 105 4.61 19.31 16.95
CA GLU A 105 5.39 19.51 15.71
C GLU A 105 4.62 19.15 14.43
N PHE A 106 3.40 18.60 14.56
CA PHE A 106 2.58 18.12 13.46
C PHE A 106 1.29 18.94 13.32
N VAL A 107 0.99 19.36 12.09
CA VAL A 107 -0.24 20.04 11.69
C VAL A 107 -1.35 19.01 11.52
N SER A 108 -2.43 19.13 12.31
CA SER A 108 -3.44 18.08 12.52
C SER A 108 -4.90 18.52 12.33
N ASN A 109 -5.12 19.68 11.70
CA ASN A 109 -6.44 20.29 11.47
C ASN A 109 -7.25 19.62 10.33
N ASP A 110 -6.61 18.79 9.50
CA ASP A 110 -7.29 18.08 8.40
C ASP A 110 -6.57 16.73 8.12
N ALA A 111 -7.22 15.63 8.47
CA ALA A 111 -6.73 14.28 8.21
C ALA A 111 -6.73 13.89 6.71
N THR A 112 -7.47 14.63 5.89
CA THR A 112 -7.59 14.45 4.44
C THR A 112 -6.76 15.43 3.62
N ALA A 113 -5.94 16.27 4.27
CA ALA A 113 -5.03 17.17 3.58
C ALA A 113 -4.10 16.41 2.61
N GLN A 114 -4.03 16.92 1.38
CA GLN A 114 -3.15 16.46 0.28
C GLN A 114 -2.24 17.60 -0.24
N SER A 115 -2.28 18.76 0.41
CA SER A 115 -1.41 19.90 0.11
C SER A 115 -1.17 20.78 1.33
N TYR A 116 -0.01 21.43 1.40
CA TYR A 116 0.27 22.49 2.37
C TYR A 116 1.15 23.59 1.75
N HIS A 117 0.83 24.84 2.06
CA HIS A 117 1.55 26.00 1.56
C HIS A 117 2.79 26.28 2.42
N VAL A 118 3.98 26.26 1.82
CA VAL A 118 5.26 26.49 2.52
C VAL A 118 5.95 27.75 2.01
N GLN A 119 6.77 28.34 2.89
CA GLN A 119 7.60 29.51 2.64
C GLN A 119 9.05 29.13 2.94
N LEU A 120 9.96 29.30 1.97
CA LEU A 120 11.39 29.19 2.22
C LEU A 120 11.94 30.49 2.82
N PRO A 121 12.94 30.47 3.71
CA PRO A 121 13.64 31.68 4.14
C PRO A 121 14.34 32.38 2.97
N THR A 122 14.49 33.70 3.05
CA THR A 122 15.06 34.55 1.99
C THR A 122 16.57 34.40 1.81
N ASP A 123 17.24 33.77 2.77
CA ASP A 123 18.68 33.63 2.94
C ASP A 123 19.13 32.16 3.07
N PHE A 124 18.20 31.21 2.93
CA PHE A 124 18.49 29.77 3.01
C PHE A 124 18.72 29.17 1.62
N THR A 125 19.96 28.75 1.35
CA THR A 125 20.34 27.98 0.15
C THR A 125 20.80 26.59 0.53
N CYS A 126 20.47 25.58 -0.28
CA CYS A 126 20.67 24.17 0.06
C CYS A 126 21.00 23.37 -1.21
N GLU A 127 22.12 22.63 -1.23
CA GLU A 127 22.50 21.78 -2.38
C GLU A 127 22.47 20.31 -2.00
N ASN A 128 21.91 19.47 -2.88
CA ASN A 128 21.64 18.05 -2.64
C ASN A 128 20.84 17.81 -1.35
N CYS A 129 19.81 18.63 -1.12
CA CYS A 129 18.96 18.52 0.06
C CYS A 129 17.73 17.65 -0.23
N THR A 130 16.97 17.28 0.80
CA THR A 130 15.79 16.43 0.67
C THR A 130 14.62 17.07 1.41
N LEU A 131 13.52 17.33 0.71
CA LEU A 131 12.25 17.69 1.33
C LEU A 131 11.58 16.39 1.79
N ARG A 132 11.33 16.28 3.09
CA ARG A 132 10.64 15.13 3.71
C ARG A 132 9.27 15.55 4.24
N LEU A 133 8.26 14.81 3.80
CA LEU A 133 6.94 14.76 4.42
C LEU A 133 6.91 13.60 5.43
N LEU A 134 6.42 13.87 6.64
CA LEU A 134 6.08 12.87 7.65
C LEU A 134 4.57 12.87 7.85
N ARG A 135 3.91 11.71 7.86
CA ARG A 135 2.48 11.56 8.17
C ARG A 135 2.30 10.59 9.32
N GLN A 136 1.64 11.01 10.40
CA GLN A 136 1.34 10.12 11.54
C GLN A 136 0.25 9.10 11.18
N ALA A 137 0.27 7.95 11.84
CA ALA A 137 -0.82 6.96 11.88
C ALA A 137 -1.12 6.58 13.34
N GLN A 138 -1.66 7.55 14.10
CA GLN A 138 -1.84 7.43 15.55
C GLN A 138 -2.74 6.26 15.96
N GLU A 139 -3.59 5.75 15.08
CA GLU A 139 -4.40 4.55 15.28
C GLU A 139 -3.61 3.25 15.49
N TRP A 140 -2.30 3.22 15.18
CA TRP A 140 -1.41 2.07 15.44
C TRP A 140 -0.29 2.40 16.44
N GLY A 141 -0.34 3.57 17.07
CA GLY A 141 0.58 3.99 18.12
C GLY A 141 1.13 5.41 17.92
N PRO A 142 1.54 6.10 19.00
CA PRO A 142 1.93 7.51 18.96
C PRO A 142 3.18 7.78 18.11
N ASN A 143 4.02 6.75 17.90
CA ASN A 143 5.28 6.84 17.17
C ASN A 143 5.22 6.28 15.74
N TYR A 144 4.07 5.79 15.28
CA TYR A 144 3.92 5.26 13.92
C TYR A 144 3.77 6.40 12.91
N LYS A 145 4.62 6.40 11.89
CA LYS A 145 4.63 7.40 10.83
C LYS A 145 5.10 6.83 9.50
N PHE A 146 4.51 7.36 8.45
CA PHE A 146 5.00 7.24 7.09
C PHE A 146 5.92 8.40 6.75
N TRP A 147 6.83 8.18 5.82
CA TRP A 147 7.67 9.21 5.23
C TRP A 147 7.58 9.18 3.71
N SER A 148 7.64 10.35 3.08
CA SER A 148 7.95 10.47 1.66
C SER A 148 8.99 11.56 1.47
N CYS A 149 9.91 11.35 0.53
CA CYS A 149 11.06 12.21 0.32
C CYS A 149 11.24 12.55 -1.15
N ALA A 150 11.45 13.83 -1.42
CA ALA A 150 11.76 14.40 -2.72
C ALA A 150 13.11 15.13 -2.64
N ASP A 151 13.98 14.93 -3.62
CA ASP A 151 15.31 15.55 -3.61
C ASP A 151 15.27 16.93 -4.28
N VAL A 152 15.89 17.92 -3.62
CA VAL A 152 15.72 19.34 -3.91
C VAL A 152 17.03 20.13 -3.84
N ASP A 153 17.12 21.16 -4.67
CA ASP A 153 18.18 22.17 -4.65
C ASP A 153 17.52 23.53 -4.41
N ILE A 154 17.80 24.21 -3.30
CA ILE A 154 17.31 25.57 -3.02
C ILE A 154 18.41 26.55 -3.44
N LYS A 155 18.15 27.31 -4.51
CA LYS A 155 19.16 28.15 -5.18
C LYS A 155 18.82 29.63 -5.05
N PRO A 156 19.84 30.50 -5.00
CA PRO A 156 19.61 31.93 -4.95
C PRO A 156 19.08 32.48 -6.26
N ARG A 157 18.40 33.63 -6.25
CA ARG A 157 17.71 34.21 -7.43
C ARG A 157 18.61 34.33 -8.67
N ARG A 158 19.93 34.53 -8.50
CA ARG A 158 20.92 34.61 -9.58
C ARG A 158 21.26 33.25 -10.23
N LYS A 159 21.11 32.14 -9.49
CA LYS A 159 21.37 30.76 -9.96
C LYS A 159 20.07 30.02 -10.33
N PHE A 160 18.94 30.37 -9.72
CA PHE A 160 17.64 29.75 -9.95
C PHE A 160 17.20 29.85 -11.43
N ARG A 161 16.67 28.75 -11.96
CA ARG A 161 16.03 28.67 -13.28
C ARG A 161 14.75 27.87 -13.13
N GLU A 162 13.62 28.49 -13.44
CA GLU A 162 12.34 27.78 -13.53
C GLU A 162 12.32 26.94 -14.82
N ILE A 163 11.99 25.67 -14.67
CA ILE A 163 11.99 24.63 -15.72
C ILE A 163 10.61 23.99 -15.92
N CYS A 164 9.59 24.42 -15.18
CA CYS A 164 8.21 23.95 -15.30
C CYS A 164 8.11 22.42 -15.15
N SER A 165 8.79 21.88 -14.13
CA SER A 165 8.96 20.44 -13.87
C SER A 165 9.51 19.60 -15.05
N GLY A 166 10.04 20.24 -16.11
CA GLY A 166 10.41 19.56 -17.36
C GLY A 166 9.25 19.32 -18.33
N HIS A 167 8.09 19.94 -18.09
CA HIS A 167 6.81 19.69 -18.76
C HIS A 167 6.10 20.99 -19.19
N GLY A 168 6.90 22.00 -19.55
CA GLY A 168 6.40 23.28 -20.05
C GLY A 168 7.51 24.29 -20.32
N ARG A 169 7.10 25.50 -20.66
CA ARG A 169 8.00 26.64 -20.95
C ARG A 169 7.72 27.79 -19.98
N ASN A 170 8.78 28.32 -19.38
CA ASN A 170 8.72 29.49 -18.50
C ASN A 170 8.59 30.78 -19.33
N PHE A 171 7.49 31.50 -19.13
CA PHE A 171 7.25 32.85 -19.65
C PHE A 171 7.18 33.84 -18.49
N VAL A 172 8.24 34.63 -18.29
CA VAL A 172 8.31 35.72 -17.30
C VAL A 172 7.98 35.27 -15.86
N GLY A 173 8.40 34.06 -15.47
CA GLY A 173 8.15 33.50 -14.15
C GLY A 173 6.79 32.83 -13.98
N ARG A 174 6.11 32.50 -15.08
CA ARG A 174 4.92 31.64 -15.11
C ARG A 174 5.12 30.50 -16.09
N CYS A 175 4.65 29.30 -15.74
CA CYS A 175 4.75 28.15 -16.63
C CYS A 175 3.56 28.07 -17.59
N LYS A 176 3.85 27.90 -18.88
CA LYS A 176 2.89 27.39 -19.86
C LYS A 176 3.21 25.92 -20.08
N CYS A 177 2.32 25.04 -19.64
CA CYS A 177 2.53 23.61 -19.70
C CYS A 177 2.40 23.05 -21.12
N ASP A 178 3.07 21.92 -21.36
CA ASP A 178 2.86 21.10 -22.54
C ASP A 178 1.50 20.36 -22.43
N ARG A 179 0.98 19.83 -23.54
CA ARG A 179 -0.34 19.18 -23.55
C ARG A 179 -0.40 18.03 -22.53
N LEU A 180 -1.57 17.86 -21.90
CA LEU A 180 -1.85 16.97 -20.77
C LEU A 180 -1.24 17.36 -19.41
N TYR A 181 -0.32 18.32 -19.35
CA TYR A 181 0.27 18.79 -18.08
C TYR A 181 -0.41 20.05 -17.56
N TYR A 182 -0.47 20.20 -16.24
CA TYR A 182 -1.13 21.32 -15.56
C TYR A 182 -0.57 21.59 -14.15
N GLY A 183 -1.03 22.69 -13.53
CA GLY A 183 -0.52 23.21 -12.27
C GLY A 183 0.45 24.37 -12.44
N GLU A 184 0.75 25.08 -11.36
CA GLU A 184 1.54 26.32 -11.34
C GLU A 184 2.94 26.19 -11.99
N VAL A 185 3.52 24.99 -11.92
CA VAL A 185 4.82 24.60 -12.48
C VAL A 185 4.74 23.28 -13.26
N CYS A 186 3.56 22.96 -13.82
CA CYS A 186 3.31 21.78 -14.65
C CYS A 186 3.62 20.43 -13.96
N GLN A 187 3.42 20.40 -12.64
CA GLN A 187 3.71 19.25 -11.78
C GLN A 187 2.67 18.12 -11.88
N PHE A 188 1.48 18.38 -12.44
CA PHE A 188 0.42 17.40 -12.57
C PHE A 188 0.21 17.01 -14.03
N ARG A 189 -0.27 15.79 -14.26
CA ARG A 189 -0.56 15.24 -15.58
C ARG A 189 -1.92 14.54 -15.58
N ASN A 190 -2.71 14.78 -16.61
CA ASN A 190 -3.91 14.00 -16.94
C ASN A 190 -3.60 13.02 -18.08
N GLU A 191 -4.52 12.09 -18.37
CA GLU A 191 -4.40 11.26 -19.58
C GLU A 191 -4.98 11.96 -20.81
N CYS A 192 -5.98 12.81 -20.60
CA CYS A 192 -6.71 13.53 -21.64
C CYS A 192 -7.17 14.90 -21.15
N PHE A 193 -7.60 15.77 -22.07
CA PHE A 193 -8.49 16.90 -21.79
C PHE A 193 -9.76 16.87 -22.66
N GLU A 194 -9.72 16.15 -23.79
CA GLU A 194 -10.82 15.96 -24.74
C GLU A 194 -10.77 14.53 -25.31
N ASP A 195 -11.88 14.02 -25.86
CA ASP A 195 -12.01 12.62 -26.31
C ASP A 195 -10.91 12.20 -27.31
N SER A 196 -10.40 13.13 -28.13
CA SER A 196 -9.36 12.87 -29.12
C SER A 196 -7.98 12.55 -28.53
N ASP A 197 -7.69 12.89 -27.26
CA ASP A 197 -6.50 12.37 -26.56
C ASP A 197 -6.59 10.85 -26.30
N CYS A 198 -7.81 10.32 -26.24
CA CYS A 198 -8.09 8.91 -26.00
C CYS A 198 -8.25 8.10 -27.30
N GLY A 199 -8.02 8.71 -28.46
CA GLY A 199 -8.19 8.09 -29.79
C GLY A 199 -9.65 7.94 -30.23
N ASP A 200 -9.86 7.51 -31.47
CA ASP A 200 -11.18 7.45 -32.14
C ASP A 200 -12.23 6.57 -31.42
N HIS A 201 -11.79 5.70 -30.51
CA HIS A 201 -12.60 4.77 -29.75
C HIS A 201 -12.55 5.01 -28.23
N GLY A 202 -11.99 6.14 -27.81
CA GLY A 202 -11.97 6.57 -26.41
C GLY A 202 -13.06 7.56 -26.05
N LYS A 203 -13.12 7.87 -24.75
CA LYS A 203 -13.80 9.02 -24.13
C LYS A 203 -12.97 9.52 -22.96
N CYS A 204 -12.93 10.83 -22.78
CA CYS A 204 -12.24 11.48 -21.68
C CYS A 204 -13.22 11.79 -20.54
N ILE A 205 -12.96 11.25 -19.34
CA ILE A 205 -13.87 11.34 -18.18
C ILE A 205 -13.12 11.93 -16.98
N ASP A 206 -13.64 13.01 -16.38
CA ASP A 206 -13.22 13.42 -15.03
C ASP A 206 -13.86 12.46 -14.01
N ILE A 207 -13.04 11.74 -13.24
CA ILE A 207 -13.53 10.85 -12.17
C ILE A 207 -13.65 11.57 -10.82
N GLU A 208 -13.52 12.90 -10.80
CA GLU A 208 -13.58 13.78 -9.64
C GLU A 208 -12.57 13.52 -8.50
N THR A 209 -11.63 12.60 -8.71
CA THR A 209 -10.52 12.22 -7.83
C THR A 209 -9.82 13.42 -7.18
N THR A 210 -9.37 13.22 -5.94
CA THR A 210 -8.64 14.22 -5.16
C THR A 210 -7.17 14.31 -5.58
N THR A 211 -6.68 13.34 -6.36
CA THR A 211 -5.28 13.25 -6.83
C THR A 211 -5.20 13.01 -8.35
N ALA A 212 -4.15 13.53 -9.00
CA ALA A 212 -3.95 13.37 -10.45
C ALA A 212 -3.60 11.91 -10.82
N PRO A 213 -4.02 11.40 -12.00
CA PRO A 213 -4.77 12.07 -13.07
C PRO A 213 -6.29 12.13 -12.78
N ARG A 214 -6.89 13.31 -12.98
CA ARG A 214 -8.34 13.53 -12.87
C ARG A 214 -9.10 13.07 -14.11
N MET A 215 -8.64 13.53 -15.27
CA MET A 215 -9.21 13.17 -16.56
C MET A 215 -8.52 11.88 -17.04
N GLN A 216 -9.31 10.82 -17.23
CA GLN A 216 -8.84 9.49 -17.61
C GLN A 216 -9.56 8.96 -18.85
N CYS A 217 -8.87 8.14 -19.63
CA CYS A 217 -9.42 7.54 -20.84
C CYS A 217 -10.20 6.25 -20.54
N TYR A 218 -11.43 6.18 -21.08
CA TYR A 218 -12.30 5.02 -21.10
C TYR A 218 -12.60 4.62 -22.55
N CYS A 219 -12.42 3.34 -22.87
CA CYS A 219 -12.54 2.80 -24.22
C CYS A 219 -13.93 2.22 -24.50
N GLN A 220 -14.46 2.47 -25.69
CA GLN A 220 -15.74 1.96 -26.16
C GLN A 220 -15.71 0.42 -26.27
N LEU A 221 -16.85 -0.24 -26.08
CA LEU A 221 -17.02 -1.69 -26.23
C LEU A 221 -16.34 -2.23 -27.52
N GLY A 222 -15.51 -3.25 -27.36
CA GLY A 222 -14.68 -3.80 -28.45
C GLY A 222 -13.29 -3.18 -28.59
N TRP A 223 -12.91 -2.20 -27.75
CA TRP A 223 -11.61 -1.53 -27.75
C TRP A 223 -11.02 -1.36 -26.36
N PHE A 224 -9.69 -1.32 -26.26
CA PHE A 224 -8.97 -1.18 -24.99
C PHE A 224 -7.53 -0.68 -25.16
N GLY A 225 -6.80 -0.55 -24.05
CA GLY A 225 -5.39 -0.15 -24.00
C GLY A 225 -5.16 1.36 -24.11
N PRO A 226 -3.89 1.82 -24.03
CA PRO A 226 -3.55 3.25 -24.09
C PRO A 226 -3.99 3.89 -25.41
N GLY A 227 -4.81 4.95 -25.33
CA GLY A 227 -5.41 5.57 -26.53
C GLY A 227 -6.40 4.68 -27.28
N CYS A 228 -6.99 3.69 -26.59
CA CYS A 228 -8.08 2.83 -27.06
C CYS A 228 -7.84 2.17 -28.44
N ASN A 229 -6.58 1.85 -28.73
CA ASN A 229 -6.13 1.40 -30.05
C ASN A 229 -6.03 -0.13 -30.21
N LYS A 230 -6.08 -0.91 -29.12
CA LYS A 230 -6.16 -2.38 -29.18
C LYS A 230 -7.62 -2.79 -29.42
N LYS A 231 -7.86 -3.67 -30.40
CA LYS A 231 -9.18 -4.28 -30.64
C LYS A 231 -9.39 -5.49 -29.73
N SER A 232 -10.50 -5.51 -29.00
CA SER A 232 -10.92 -6.68 -28.23
C SER A 232 -11.63 -7.71 -29.14
N PRO A 233 -11.38 -9.03 -28.96
CA PRO A 233 -12.23 -10.06 -29.54
C PRO A 233 -13.64 -10.07 -28.95
N VAL A 234 -13.82 -9.58 -27.71
CA VAL A 234 -15.12 -9.49 -27.03
C VAL A 234 -15.81 -8.19 -27.38
N LYS A 235 -17.00 -8.28 -27.99
CA LYS A 235 -17.72 -7.15 -28.61
C LYS A 235 -19.20 -7.03 -28.21
N SER A 236 -19.70 -7.92 -27.36
CA SER A 236 -20.99 -7.76 -26.69
C SER A 236 -20.82 -7.77 -25.18
N THR A 237 -21.81 -7.25 -24.47
CA THR A 237 -22.01 -7.42 -23.03
C THR A 237 -22.70 -8.74 -22.67
N ASP A 238 -23.19 -9.49 -23.68
CA ASP A 238 -23.80 -10.79 -23.49
C ASP A 238 -22.72 -11.83 -23.16
N ILE A 239 -22.85 -12.49 -22.00
CA ILE A 239 -21.91 -13.49 -21.50
C ILE A 239 -22.67 -14.79 -21.26
N ASP A 240 -22.22 -15.86 -21.91
CA ASP A 240 -22.64 -17.21 -21.60
C ASP A 240 -21.83 -17.72 -20.38
N PHE A 241 -22.46 -17.64 -19.20
CA PHE A 241 -21.84 -18.03 -17.94
C PHE A 241 -21.70 -19.55 -17.75
N GLU A 242 -22.41 -20.38 -18.53
CA GLU A 242 -22.30 -21.85 -18.43
C GLU A 242 -20.92 -22.35 -18.88
N LEU A 243 -20.16 -21.52 -19.61
CA LEU A 243 -18.83 -21.81 -20.10
C LEU A 243 -17.69 -21.47 -19.11
N TYR A 244 -18.01 -21.04 -17.89
CA TYR A 244 -17.03 -20.57 -16.88
C TYR A 244 -17.19 -21.29 -15.54
N THR A 245 -16.09 -21.45 -14.81
CA THR A 245 -16.14 -21.76 -13.38
C THR A 245 -16.51 -20.50 -12.60
N GLU A 246 -17.47 -20.57 -11.68
CA GLU A 246 -17.76 -19.50 -10.72
C GLU A 246 -17.03 -19.71 -9.38
N ARG A 247 -16.58 -18.62 -8.76
CA ARG A 247 -16.47 -18.51 -7.31
C ARG A 247 -16.96 -17.16 -6.79
N LYS A 248 -17.92 -17.20 -5.85
CA LYS A 248 -18.24 -16.05 -5.00
C LYS A 248 -17.06 -15.74 -4.08
N LEU A 249 -16.47 -14.56 -4.20
CA LEU A 249 -15.33 -14.11 -3.37
C LEU A 249 -15.80 -13.30 -2.16
N SER A 250 -16.88 -12.53 -2.31
CA SER A 250 -17.53 -11.77 -1.23
C SER A 250 -19.03 -11.64 -1.48
N ASP A 251 -19.80 -11.03 -0.58
CA ASP A 251 -21.22 -10.71 -0.84
C ASP A 251 -21.43 -9.70 -1.98
N THR A 252 -20.37 -8.96 -2.36
CA THR A 252 -20.38 -7.93 -3.40
C THR A 252 -19.47 -8.24 -4.58
N PHE A 253 -18.76 -9.37 -4.59
CA PHE A 253 -17.76 -9.73 -5.60
C PHE A 253 -17.88 -11.20 -6.01
N ARG A 254 -18.15 -11.47 -7.29
CA ARG A 254 -18.05 -12.80 -7.92
C ARG A 254 -16.96 -12.81 -8.97
N LEU A 255 -16.24 -13.91 -9.06
CA LEU A 255 -15.25 -14.19 -10.09
C LEU A 255 -15.76 -15.36 -10.95
N TYR A 256 -15.72 -15.19 -12.27
CA TYR A 256 -15.88 -16.28 -13.24
C TYR A 256 -14.58 -16.43 -14.02
N TRP A 257 -14.15 -17.65 -14.35
CA TRP A 257 -12.95 -17.86 -15.18
C TRP A 257 -12.99 -19.14 -16.01
N ARG A 258 -12.15 -19.18 -17.05
CA ARG A 258 -11.87 -20.39 -17.85
C ARG A 258 -10.49 -20.31 -18.51
N ILE A 259 -9.91 -21.48 -18.80
CA ILE A 259 -8.63 -21.63 -19.51
C ILE A 259 -8.89 -21.81 -21.01
N LEU A 260 -8.49 -20.83 -21.82
CA LEU A 260 -8.57 -20.89 -23.28
C LEU A 260 -7.35 -21.63 -23.83
N LYS A 261 -7.42 -22.97 -23.82
CA LYS A 261 -6.31 -23.89 -24.12
C LYS A 261 -5.60 -23.60 -25.45
N GLU A 262 -6.35 -23.28 -26.50
CA GLU A 262 -5.80 -22.97 -27.84
C GLU A 262 -4.99 -21.66 -27.87
N HIS A 263 -5.33 -20.67 -27.06
CA HIS A 263 -4.67 -19.36 -27.03
C HIS A 263 -3.62 -19.23 -25.91
N LYS A 264 -3.55 -20.22 -25.01
CA LYS A 264 -2.81 -20.19 -23.74
C LYS A 264 -3.14 -18.93 -22.93
N GLU A 265 -4.43 -18.70 -22.71
CA GLU A 265 -4.97 -17.54 -21.99
C GLU A 265 -5.84 -17.97 -20.81
N LEU A 266 -5.76 -17.19 -19.72
CA LEU A 266 -6.83 -17.10 -18.73
C LEU A 266 -7.83 -16.07 -19.25
N GLU A 267 -9.11 -16.43 -19.35
CA GLU A 267 -10.21 -15.47 -19.49
C GLU A 267 -10.97 -15.40 -18.17
N ALA A 268 -11.09 -14.21 -17.61
CA ALA A 268 -11.69 -13.99 -16.30
C ALA A 268 -12.64 -12.80 -16.30
N ILE A 269 -13.68 -12.88 -15.46
CA ILE A 269 -14.74 -11.89 -15.34
C ILE A 269 -14.96 -11.57 -13.86
N MET A 270 -14.80 -10.31 -13.48
CA MET A 270 -15.19 -9.78 -12.18
C MET A 270 -16.59 -9.18 -12.30
N ILE A 271 -17.53 -9.62 -11.45
CA ILE A 271 -18.85 -8.99 -11.29
C ILE A 271 -18.94 -8.40 -9.88
N VAL A 272 -19.12 -7.09 -9.81
CA VAL A 272 -19.00 -6.33 -8.56
C VAL A 272 -20.22 -5.44 -8.34
N ASN A 273 -20.84 -5.58 -7.15
CA ASN A 273 -21.93 -4.72 -6.70
C ASN A 273 -21.38 -3.36 -6.26
N GLY A 274 -21.26 -2.46 -7.23
CA GLY A 274 -20.80 -1.08 -7.11
C GLY A 274 -20.67 -0.42 -8.48
N THR A 275 -20.32 0.86 -8.49
CA THR A 275 -20.13 1.70 -9.69
C THR A 275 -18.76 2.39 -9.63
N SER A 276 -17.72 1.60 -9.40
CA SER A 276 -16.33 2.01 -9.19
C SER A 276 -15.41 0.90 -9.71
N TRP A 277 -14.10 1.00 -9.46
CA TRP A 277 -13.14 0.00 -9.93
C TRP A 277 -13.28 -1.36 -9.22
N ALA A 278 -12.88 -2.41 -9.92
CA ALA A 278 -12.72 -3.79 -9.45
C ALA A 278 -11.30 -4.27 -9.80
N GLY A 279 -10.68 -5.06 -8.92
CA GLY A 279 -9.34 -5.61 -9.13
C GLY A 279 -9.21 -7.06 -8.67
N LEU A 280 -8.50 -7.86 -9.46
CA LEU A 280 -8.12 -9.23 -9.18
C LEU A 280 -6.62 -9.36 -9.42
N GLY A 281 -5.89 -9.97 -8.49
CA GLY A 281 -4.46 -10.18 -8.66
C GLY A 281 -3.96 -11.48 -8.05
N TRP A 282 -2.82 -11.97 -8.51
CA TRP A 282 -2.29 -13.28 -8.18
C TRP A 282 -0.76 -13.29 -8.07
N ARG A 283 -0.25 -14.36 -7.47
CA ARG A 283 1.16 -14.76 -7.46
C ARG A 283 1.31 -16.25 -7.11
N PRO A 284 2.41 -16.92 -7.49
CA PRO A 284 2.73 -18.27 -7.03
C PRO A 284 2.75 -18.38 -5.51
N ARG A 285 2.29 -19.52 -4.95
CA ARG A 285 2.42 -19.79 -3.49
C ARG A 285 3.86 -20.12 -3.06
N SER A 286 4.73 -20.39 -4.03
CA SER A 286 6.18 -20.57 -3.88
C SER A 286 6.94 -19.25 -3.69
N LEU A 287 6.33 -18.09 -4.00
CA LEU A 287 6.96 -16.78 -3.93
C LEU A 287 7.24 -16.37 -2.47
N THR A 288 8.36 -15.67 -2.23
CA THR A 288 8.84 -15.34 -0.88
C THR A 288 9.21 -13.86 -0.75
N LYS A 289 9.64 -13.41 0.45
CA LYS A 289 9.93 -11.99 0.73
C LYS A 289 11.04 -11.42 -0.15
N SER A 290 11.93 -12.29 -0.65
CA SER A 290 12.98 -11.99 -1.62
C SER A 290 12.49 -11.25 -2.88
N CYS A 291 11.25 -11.49 -3.32
CA CYS A 291 10.67 -10.81 -4.49
C CYS A 291 10.63 -9.28 -4.33
N LYS A 292 10.57 -8.77 -3.09
CA LYS A 292 10.54 -7.33 -2.80
C LYS A 292 11.87 -6.62 -3.07
N ASN A 293 12.91 -7.34 -3.50
CA ASN A 293 14.11 -6.75 -4.08
C ASN A 293 13.90 -6.26 -5.53
N PHE A 294 12.81 -6.67 -6.21
CA PHE A 294 12.41 -6.08 -7.49
C PHE A 294 11.53 -4.84 -7.27
N PRO A 295 11.72 -3.74 -8.03
CA PRO A 295 12.90 -3.42 -8.84
C PRO A 295 14.09 -3.10 -7.93
N GLN A 296 15.31 -3.40 -8.41
CA GLN A 296 16.54 -3.18 -7.63
C GLN A 296 16.70 -1.71 -7.26
N ILE A 297 16.89 -1.42 -5.97
CA ILE A 297 16.88 -0.08 -5.39
C ILE A 297 18.11 0.15 -4.50
N GLY A 298 18.90 1.16 -4.86
CA GLY A 298 20.17 1.49 -4.21
C GLY A 298 21.37 1.05 -5.04
N PRO A 299 22.59 1.12 -4.48
CA PRO A 299 23.78 0.58 -5.14
C PRO A 299 23.69 -0.94 -5.27
N LYS A 300 24.17 -1.49 -6.39
CA LYS A 300 24.27 -2.95 -6.57
C LYS A 300 25.21 -3.54 -5.54
N THR A 301 24.76 -4.57 -4.82
CA THR A 301 25.62 -5.41 -3.99
C THR A 301 26.13 -6.56 -4.84
N ASP A 302 27.29 -6.39 -5.46
CA ASP A 302 27.92 -7.38 -6.36
C ASP A 302 28.48 -8.58 -5.57
N LYS A 303 27.57 -9.37 -4.98
CA LYS A 303 27.87 -10.57 -4.19
C LYS A 303 27.13 -11.83 -4.63
N THR A 304 26.31 -11.77 -5.69
CA THR A 304 25.71 -12.96 -6.30
C THR A 304 25.65 -12.86 -7.82
N SER A 305 26.62 -13.48 -8.49
CA SER A 305 26.56 -13.76 -9.93
C SER A 305 27.21 -15.13 -10.17
N PRO A 306 26.40 -16.20 -10.36
CA PRO A 306 26.90 -17.47 -10.86
C PRO A 306 27.43 -17.24 -12.29
N ALA A 307 28.71 -17.50 -12.53
CA ALA A 307 29.34 -17.22 -13.82
C ALA A 307 28.80 -18.16 -14.92
N SER A 308 27.92 -17.65 -15.78
CA SER A 308 27.43 -18.35 -16.97
C SER A 308 27.16 -17.38 -18.13
N ALA A 309 28.22 -16.72 -18.59
CA ALA A 309 28.28 -16.04 -19.87
C ALA A 309 29.63 -16.34 -20.53
N LYS A 310 29.62 -16.98 -21.70
CA LYS A 310 30.83 -17.09 -22.53
C LYS A 310 31.11 -15.71 -23.14
N PRO A 311 32.35 -15.19 -23.09
CA PRO A 311 32.72 -14.03 -23.90
C PRO A 311 32.82 -14.44 -25.38
N GLU A 312 32.34 -13.57 -26.27
CA GLU A 312 32.83 -13.53 -27.65
C GLU A 312 34.23 -12.86 -27.69
N PRO A 313 35.11 -13.23 -28.62
CA PRO A 313 36.47 -12.69 -28.67
C PRO A 313 36.54 -11.38 -29.49
N GLU A 314 36.90 -10.28 -28.83
CA GLU A 314 37.43 -9.08 -29.50
C GLU A 314 38.98 -9.11 -29.53
N PRO A 315 39.63 -8.38 -30.47
CA PRO A 315 40.99 -8.71 -30.90
C PRO A 315 42.12 -8.18 -29.99
N ASN A 316 43.29 -8.80 -30.18
CA ASN A 316 44.53 -8.56 -29.43
C ASN A 316 45.14 -7.16 -29.64
N SER A 317 45.61 -6.55 -28.54
CA SER A 317 46.53 -5.40 -28.53
C SER A 317 47.55 -5.56 -27.38
N GLU A 318 48.76 -5.03 -27.56
CA GLU A 318 49.98 -5.46 -26.85
C GLU A 318 50.08 -5.11 -25.35
N PRO A 319 50.91 -5.86 -24.58
CA PRO A 319 51.09 -5.66 -23.14
C PRO A 319 52.26 -4.71 -22.79
N GLU A 320 52.09 -3.93 -21.73
CA GLU A 320 53.18 -3.22 -21.02
C GLU A 320 53.16 -3.50 -19.49
N PRO A 321 54.24 -3.23 -18.75
CA PRO A 321 54.77 -4.23 -17.82
C PRO A 321 54.32 -4.13 -16.35
N LYS A 322 54.64 -5.20 -15.61
CA LYS A 322 54.44 -5.34 -14.16
C LYS A 322 55.25 -4.33 -13.34
N SER A 323 54.67 -3.92 -12.22
CA SER A 323 55.39 -3.47 -11.02
C SER A 323 55.01 -4.35 -9.83
N GLU A 324 55.94 -4.54 -8.89
CA GLU A 324 55.77 -5.42 -7.72
C GLU A 324 55.21 -4.67 -6.48
N PRO A 325 54.60 -5.35 -5.50
CA PRO A 325 54.02 -4.73 -4.32
C PRO A 325 55.03 -4.55 -3.17
N GLU A 326 54.88 -3.46 -2.39
CA GLU A 326 55.51 -3.30 -1.07
C GLU A 326 54.54 -3.69 0.08
N PRO A 327 55.05 -4.02 1.28
CA PRO A 327 54.33 -4.85 2.26
C PRO A 327 53.55 -4.09 3.36
N GLU A 328 52.70 -4.85 4.08
CA GLU A 328 51.88 -4.40 5.21
C GLU A 328 52.69 -4.09 6.50
N PRO A 329 52.30 -3.07 7.29
CA PRO A 329 52.65 -2.95 8.70
C PRO A 329 51.65 -3.71 9.60
N LYS A 330 52.14 -4.23 10.74
CA LYS A 330 51.40 -5.15 11.64
C LYS A 330 50.51 -4.45 12.68
N SER A 331 49.57 -5.25 13.20
CA SER A 331 48.62 -5.00 14.30
C SER A 331 49.23 -4.95 15.71
N GLU A 332 48.63 -4.17 16.60
CA GLU A 332 48.60 -4.37 18.07
C GLU A 332 47.24 -3.89 18.66
N PRO A 333 46.85 -4.20 19.92
CA PRO A 333 45.52 -4.83 20.15
C PRO A 333 44.53 -4.10 21.09
N GLU A 334 43.39 -4.75 21.32
CA GLU A 334 42.25 -4.34 22.18
C GLU A 334 42.54 -4.41 23.70
N PRO A 335 41.85 -3.61 24.53
CA PRO A 335 41.67 -3.85 25.97
C PRO A 335 40.29 -4.45 26.32
N THR A 336 40.26 -5.36 27.29
CA THR A 336 39.05 -6.01 27.84
C THR A 336 38.43 -5.23 29.03
N ALA A 337 37.31 -5.72 29.58
CA ALA A 337 36.39 -4.94 30.44
C ALA A 337 36.27 -5.38 31.92
N GLU A 338 35.70 -4.47 32.73
CA GLU A 338 34.98 -4.70 34.02
C GLU A 338 35.82 -5.09 35.27
N PRO A 339 35.35 -4.87 36.53
CA PRO A 339 33.98 -5.16 37.05
C PRO A 339 33.28 -4.11 37.96
N GLU A 340 32.13 -4.51 38.52
CA GLU A 340 31.14 -3.76 39.34
C GLU A 340 31.55 -3.44 40.81
N PRO A 341 30.68 -2.73 41.56
CA PRO A 341 30.12 -3.31 42.80
C PRO A 341 28.59 -3.13 43.01
N VAL A 342 28.03 -3.73 44.08
CA VAL A 342 26.60 -4.13 44.20
C VAL A 342 25.93 -3.74 45.55
N SER A 343 24.59 -3.50 45.51
CA SER A 343 23.53 -3.55 46.59
C SER A 343 23.51 -2.58 47.79
N GLU A 344 22.36 -1.85 47.94
CA GLU A 344 21.34 -1.81 49.05
C GLU A 344 21.72 -1.76 50.57
N PRO A 345 20.82 -1.35 51.53
CA PRO A 345 19.35 -1.54 51.58
C PRO A 345 18.46 -0.37 52.15
N GLU A 346 17.16 -0.67 52.37
CA GLU A 346 16.09 0.18 52.96
C GLU A 346 16.25 0.51 54.48
N PRO A 347 15.34 1.32 55.08
CA PRO A 347 14.20 0.72 55.83
C PRO A 347 12.85 1.50 55.79
N THR A 348 11.79 0.92 56.39
CA THR A 348 10.37 1.36 56.32
C THR A 348 9.70 1.66 57.68
N THR A 349 8.53 2.33 57.68
CA THR A 349 7.56 2.57 58.81
C THR A 349 8.00 3.57 59.91
N VAL A 350 7.13 4.20 60.75
CA VAL A 350 5.72 3.95 61.17
C VAL A 350 4.91 5.28 61.34
N GLU A 351 3.56 5.19 61.35
CA GLU A 351 2.57 6.21 61.79
C GLU A 351 2.55 6.39 63.35
N PRO A 352 1.80 7.34 64.03
CA PRO A 352 0.32 7.49 63.92
C PRO A 352 -0.35 8.88 64.26
N SER A 353 -1.65 9.02 63.91
CA SER A 353 -2.71 9.84 64.60
C SER A 353 -2.59 11.40 64.65
N THR A 354 -3.56 12.25 65.09
CA THR A 354 -5.06 12.40 65.08
C THR A 354 -5.36 13.93 65.30
N THR A 355 -6.56 14.56 65.48
CA THR A 355 -7.95 14.17 65.83
C THR A 355 -8.99 15.30 65.51
N ALA A 356 -10.18 14.96 64.99
CA ALA A 356 -11.45 15.77 64.99
C ALA A 356 -11.47 17.15 64.25
N THR A 357 -12.59 17.77 63.83
CA THR A 357 -14.05 17.68 64.10
C THR A 357 -14.86 17.73 62.77
N ALA A 358 -15.89 16.90 62.51
CA ALA A 358 -17.34 16.99 62.88
C ALA A 358 -18.14 18.17 62.25
N LYS A 359 -19.42 18.07 61.81
CA LYS A 359 -20.42 17.00 61.54
C LYS A 359 -21.69 17.67 60.92
N TYR A 360 -22.40 17.09 59.93
CA TYR A 360 -23.88 16.78 59.99
C TYR A 360 -24.52 16.18 58.70
N ARG A 361 -25.41 15.18 58.94
CA ARG A 361 -26.59 14.58 58.23
C ARG A 361 -26.86 14.84 56.72
N LYS A 362 -27.31 13.89 55.86
CA LYS A 362 -28.18 12.66 55.90
C LYS A 362 -29.65 12.85 55.44
N SER A 363 -29.99 12.36 54.23
CA SER A 363 -31.13 11.46 53.87
C SER A 363 -31.02 11.17 52.34
N LEU A 364 -31.20 9.99 51.72
CA LEU A 364 -32.05 8.79 51.88
C LEU A 364 -33.56 8.98 51.57
N TYR A 365 -34.01 8.36 50.47
CA TYR A 365 -35.25 7.58 50.37
C TYR A 365 -35.18 6.58 49.20
N ALA A 366 -35.98 5.49 49.21
CA ALA A 366 -35.94 4.42 48.18
C ALA A 366 -37.24 3.56 48.13
N ARG A 367 -37.54 2.96 46.96
CA ARG A 367 -38.42 1.79 46.63
C ARG A 367 -38.32 1.53 45.10
N ARG A 368 -38.28 0.32 44.50
CA ARG A 368 -39.19 -0.87 44.50
C ARG A 368 -40.56 -0.54 43.83
N SER A 369 -41.17 -1.28 42.89
CA SER A 369 -41.22 -2.72 42.48
C SER A 369 -41.79 -2.85 41.02
N ALA A 370 -41.92 -3.96 40.27
CA ALA A 370 -41.42 -5.37 40.28
C ALA A 370 -41.69 -6.07 38.88
N LEU A 371 -42.07 -7.37 38.85
CA LEU A 371 -42.39 -8.30 37.72
C LEU A 371 -43.66 -9.15 38.14
N PRO A 372 -44.26 -10.15 37.42
CA PRO A 372 -43.77 -10.98 36.29
C PRO A 372 -44.80 -11.49 35.19
N THR A 373 -44.31 -12.41 34.34
CA THR A 373 -44.81 -13.37 33.27
C THR A 373 -46.30 -13.83 33.15
N PRO A 374 -46.77 -14.44 32.01
CA PRO A 374 -46.50 -15.87 31.66
C PRO A 374 -46.37 -16.29 30.15
N PHE A 375 -46.22 -17.62 29.92
CA PHE A 375 -45.85 -18.39 28.69
C PHE A 375 -47.01 -18.84 27.76
N ILE A 376 -46.68 -19.16 26.48
CA ILE A 376 -47.13 -20.37 25.71
C ILE A 376 -45.93 -20.87 24.83
N LYS A 377 -45.95 -22.13 24.32
CA LYS A 377 -44.90 -22.83 23.53
C LYS A 377 -45.39 -23.31 22.14
N THR A 378 -44.47 -23.44 21.16
CA THR A 378 -44.30 -24.47 20.07
C THR A 378 -43.45 -23.85 18.93
N ALA A 379 -42.68 -24.56 18.08
CA ALA A 379 -42.06 -25.90 18.06
C ALA A 379 -40.88 -25.91 17.03
N ALA A 380 -40.09 -26.98 16.97
CA ALA A 380 -39.06 -27.25 15.94
C ALA A 380 -39.41 -28.58 15.20
N PRO A 381 -38.83 -28.97 14.04
CA PRO A 381 -37.38 -29.04 13.72
C PRO A 381 -37.01 -28.07 12.55
N ALA A 382 -35.97 -28.19 11.71
CA ALA A 382 -35.00 -29.28 11.44
C ALA A 382 -33.66 -28.78 10.82
N ASP A 383 -32.72 -29.72 10.71
CA ASP A 383 -31.64 -29.91 9.72
C ASP A 383 -30.93 -28.69 9.09
N ALA A 384 -29.65 -28.54 9.45
CA ALA A 384 -28.64 -27.80 8.69
C ALA A 384 -27.38 -28.67 8.59
N GLU A 385 -27.04 -29.12 7.38
CA GLU A 385 -25.98 -30.11 7.16
C GLU A 385 -24.57 -29.48 7.04
N VAL A 386 -23.59 -30.30 7.42
CA VAL A 386 -22.16 -30.03 7.58
C VAL A 386 -21.52 -29.28 6.41
N VAL A 387 -20.68 -28.28 6.73
CA VAL A 387 -19.60 -27.80 5.85
C VAL A 387 -18.27 -28.11 6.51
N GLU A 388 -17.43 -28.94 5.88
CA GLU A 388 -16.14 -29.36 6.42
C GLU A 388 -15.09 -28.24 6.37
N THR A 389 -14.48 -27.91 7.52
CA THR A 389 -13.37 -26.94 7.58
C THR A 389 -12.02 -27.66 7.69
N SER A 390 -11.32 -27.81 6.57
CA SER A 390 -10.04 -28.52 6.48
C SER A 390 -8.84 -27.71 7.01
N VAL A 391 -8.57 -27.90 8.30
CA VAL A 391 -7.24 -27.89 8.96
C VAL A 391 -6.24 -26.79 8.55
N SER A 392 -6.12 -25.75 9.38
CA SER A 392 -4.92 -24.89 9.43
C SER A 392 -4.01 -25.29 10.60
N PHE A 393 -2.76 -25.69 10.31
CA PHE A 393 -1.80 -26.11 11.36
C PHE A 393 -1.38 -24.92 12.24
N LYS A 394 -1.60 -25.02 13.56
CA LYS A 394 -1.13 -24.05 14.55
C LYS A 394 0.17 -24.52 15.21
N VAL A 395 1.28 -23.86 14.89
CA VAL A 395 2.50 -23.91 15.73
C VAL A 395 2.35 -22.88 16.84
N THR A 396 2.32 -23.31 18.11
CA THR A 396 2.09 -22.43 19.26
C THR A 396 3.38 -22.03 19.96
N SER A 397 3.82 -20.79 19.82
CA SER A 397 4.89 -20.20 20.63
C SER A 397 4.32 -19.48 21.86
N LYS A 398 4.43 -20.09 23.05
CA LYS A 398 4.23 -19.39 24.32
C LYS A 398 5.55 -18.75 24.77
N GLN A 399 5.49 -17.54 25.31
CA GLN A 399 6.66 -16.86 25.85
C GLN A 399 7.19 -17.57 27.10
N GLY A 400 8.36 -18.18 26.96
CA GLY A 400 9.24 -18.61 28.06
C GLY A 400 10.62 -17.97 27.89
N ARG A 401 11.45 -17.97 28.95
CA ARG A 401 12.82 -17.44 28.90
C ARG A 401 13.60 -18.01 27.70
N ARG A 402 14.20 -17.14 26.88
CA ARG A 402 14.98 -17.51 25.68
C ARG A 402 16.10 -18.50 26.04
N ARG A 403 15.89 -19.79 25.74
CA ARG A 403 17.00 -20.67 25.36
C ARG A 403 17.38 -20.30 23.92
N ARG A 404 18.68 -20.21 23.61
CA ARG A 404 19.16 -19.85 22.27
C ARG A 404 18.96 -21.06 21.35
N GLU A 405 17.83 -21.11 20.66
CA GLU A 405 17.58 -22.12 19.64
C GLU A 405 18.61 -21.97 18.51
N ILE A 406 19.25 -23.08 18.16
CA ILE A 406 20.19 -23.14 17.04
C ILE A 406 19.33 -23.30 15.78
N PRO A 407 19.44 -22.41 14.77
CA PRO A 407 18.68 -22.55 13.54
C PRO A 407 19.03 -23.87 12.84
N ALA A 408 18.03 -24.52 12.24
CA ALA A 408 18.22 -25.76 11.52
C ALA A 408 19.24 -25.56 10.38
N LYS A 409 20.29 -26.38 10.36
CA LYS A 409 21.30 -26.38 9.28
C LYS A 409 20.61 -26.66 7.95
N GLY A 410 20.51 -25.64 7.09
CA GLY A 410 19.86 -25.73 5.78
C GLY A 410 18.86 -24.61 5.48
N ALA A 411 18.44 -23.82 6.47
CA ALA A 411 17.69 -22.60 6.21
C ALA A 411 18.60 -21.56 5.52
N VAL A 412 18.42 -21.37 4.21
CA VAL A 412 19.05 -20.26 3.48
C VAL A 412 18.40 -18.96 3.95
N GLU A 413 19.19 -18.04 4.52
CA GLU A 413 18.68 -16.70 4.81
C GLU A 413 18.42 -15.96 3.49
N GLU A 414 17.15 -15.59 3.26
CA GLU A 414 16.77 -14.84 2.06
C GLU A 414 17.46 -13.48 2.05
N HIS A 415 18.24 -13.19 1.00
CA HIS A 415 18.83 -11.87 0.83
C HIS A 415 17.73 -10.83 0.65
N LEU A 416 17.66 -9.85 1.56
CA LEU A 416 16.78 -8.69 1.45
C LEU A 416 17.64 -7.43 1.42
N ASP A 417 17.53 -6.68 0.31
CA ASP A 417 18.36 -5.51 0.04
C ASP A 417 18.16 -4.39 1.09
N ALA A 418 19.05 -3.39 1.07
CA ALA A 418 19.12 -2.34 2.08
C ALA A 418 17.84 -1.48 2.20
N TYR A 419 16.98 -1.47 1.18
CA TYR A 419 15.72 -0.73 1.12
C TYR A 419 14.47 -1.63 1.03
N THR A 420 14.64 -2.95 1.03
CA THR A 420 13.54 -3.91 0.97
C THR A 420 12.72 -3.93 2.27
N PRO A 421 11.38 -3.75 2.24
CA PRO A 421 10.55 -3.70 3.44
C PRO A 421 10.59 -5.00 4.26
N ARG A 422 10.98 -4.88 5.53
CA ARG A 422 11.27 -6.01 6.43
C ARG A 422 10.04 -6.54 7.19
N HIS A 423 10.28 -7.55 8.02
CA HIS A 423 9.31 -8.29 8.85
C HIS A 423 8.41 -9.29 8.11
N ASP A 424 7.33 -8.82 7.48
CA ASP A 424 6.21 -9.66 7.04
C ASP A 424 6.16 -9.90 5.51
N PHE A 425 5.28 -10.80 5.06
CA PHE A 425 4.95 -11.03 3.66
C PHE A 425 3.44 -10.83 3.51
N ASN A 426 3.05 -9.66 3.00
CA ASN A 426 1.65 -9.26 2.91
C ASN A 426 0.94 -9.92 1.73
N PRO A 427 -0.40 -10.05 1.73
CA PRO A 427 -1.13 -10.46 0.54
C PRO A 427 -0.95 -9.58 -0.70
N MET A 428 -0.58 -8.29 -0.55
CA MET A 428 -0.25 -7.40 -1.66
C MET A 428 1.17 -7.62 -2.22
N ASP A 429 2.11 -8.16 -1.44
CA ASP A 429 3.53 -8.15 -1.81
C ASP A 429 3.82 -8.90 -3.12
N CYS A 430 4.43 -8.22 -4.09
CA CYS A 430 4.83 -8.76 -5.39
C CYS A 430 3.67 -9.43 -6.13
N THR A 431 2.60 -8.69 -6.39
CA THR A 431 1.36 -9.21 -7.00
C THR A 431 1.12 -8.59 -8.37
N ASP A 432 0.81 -9.46 -9.34
CA ASP A 432 0.31 -9.18 -10.70
C ASP A 432 -1.21 -8.95 -10.58
N ILE A 433 -1.76 -7.84 -11.10
CA ILE A 433 -3.12 -7.36 -10.81
C ILE A 433 -3.77 -6.73 -12.05
N ILE A 434 -4.88 -7.31 -12.51
CA ILE A 434 -5.77 -6.59 -13.43
C ILE A 434 -6.73 -5.73 -12.63
N ILE A 435 -6.78 -4.44 -12.96
CA ILE A 435 -7.73 -3.47 -12.39
C ILE A 435 -8.56 -2.88 -13.53
N GLY A 436 -9.87 -2.84 -13.33
CA GLY A 436 -10.81 -2.30 -14.31
C GLY A 436 -11.94 -1.49 -13.68
N SER A 437 -12.34 -0.42 -14.36
CA SER A 437 -13.57 0.35 -14.11
C SER A 437 -14.37 0.48 -15.40
N ALA A 438 -15.64 0.88 -15.28
CA ALA A 438 -16.50 1.15 -16.41
C ALA A 438 -17.38 2.37 -16.16
N ARG A 439 -17.92 2.95 -17.24
CA ARG A 439 -18.89 4.05 -17.25
C ARG A 439 -19.88 3.81 -18.38
N GLY A 440 -21.07 3.32 -18.05
CA GLY A 440 -22.00 2.78 -19.05
C GLY A 440 -21.37 1.59 -19.79
N THR A 441 -21.23 1.66 -21.11
CA THR A 441 -20.53 0.64 -21.93
C THR A 441 -19.10 1.03 -22.35
N ALA A 442 -18.54 2.10 -21.78
CA ALA A 442 -17.12 2.42 -21.91
C ALA A 442 -16.35 1.85 -20.71
N SER A 443 -15.13 1.35 -20.92
CA SER A 443 -14.35 0.66 -19.89
C SER A 443 -12.87 1.03 -19.91
N ARG A 444 -12.27 1.01 -18.73
CA ARG A 444 -10.85 1.29 -18.51
C ARG A 444 -10.28 0.10 -17.77
N ILE A 445 -9.56 -0.76 -18.47
CA ILE A 445 -9.05 -2.03 -17.95
C ILE A 445 -7.57 -2.11 -18.31
N ALA A 446 -6.72 -2.38 -17.33
CA ALA A 446 -5.27 -2.43 -17.51
C ALA A 446 -4.58 -3.40 -16.54
N ASP A 447 -3.37 -3.78 -16.92
CA ASP A 447 -2.35 -4.45 -16.11
C ASP A 447 -1.73 -3.50 -15.09
N TYR A 448 -1.57 -3.97 -13.86
CA TYR A 448 -0.90 -3.29 -12.77
C TYR A 448 -0.11 -4.29 -11.92
N TYR A 449 1.00 -3.82 -11.37
CA TYR A 449 1.75 -4.55 -10.37
C TYR A 449 1.93 -3.72 -9.11
N THR A 450 2.06 -4.39 -7.97
CA THR A 450 2.70 -3.79 -6.80
C THR A 450 3.75 -4.72 -6.20
N ARG A 451 4.90 -4.12 -5.88
CA ARG A 451 5.99 -4.79 -5.15
C ARG A 451 5.60 -5.13 -3.72
N ASP A 452 4.83 -4.28 -3.06
CA ASP A 452 4.58 -4.38 -1.63
C ASP A 452 3.19 -3.85 -1.27
N ARG A 453 3.08 -3.24 -0.09
CA ARG A 453 1.88 -2.62 0.42
C ARG A 453 1.61 -1.25 -0.19
N SER A 454 2.35 -0.80 -1.20
CA SER A 454 2.14 0.44 -1.94
C SER A 454 1.02 0.32 -2.99
N THR A 455 0.42 1.44 -3.40
CA THR A 455 -0.66 1.48 -4.40
C THR A 455 -0.20 0.88 -5.73
N PRO A 456 -0.97 -0.05 -6.34
CA PRO A 456 -0.62 -0.64 -7.63
C PRO A 456 -0.43 0.39 -8.74
N ARG A 457 0.55 0.12 -9.61
CA ARG A 457 0.94 0.98 -10.74
C ARG A 457 0.98 0.14 -12.00
N MET A 458 0.56 0.73 -13.12
CA MET A 458 0.58 0.04 -14.42
C MET A 458 1.97 -0.50 -14.75
N ASP A 459 2.05 -1.68 -15.33
CA ASP A 459 3.30 -2.45 -15.51
C ASP A 459 4.43 -1.71 -16.23
N ASN A 460 4.07 -0.82 -17.16
CA ASN A 460 5.00 0.13 -17.81
C ASN A 460 5.85 0.94 -16.80
N TYR A 461 5.38 1.12 -15.56
CA TYR A 461 6.08 1.83 -14.48
C TYR A 461 7.20 1.01 -13.84
N TRP A 462 7.01 -0.32 -13.78
CA TRP A 462 7.96 -1.28 -13.21
C TRP A 462 8.95 -1.81 -14.25
N GLY A 463 8.65 -1.62 -15.54
CA GLY A 463 9.45 -2.08 -16.68
C GLY A 463 8.81 -3.22 -17.46
N GLY A 464 7.61 -3.65 -17.07
CA GLY A 464 6.75 -4.54 -17.86
C GLY A 464 5.92 -3.76 -18.90
N LYS A 465 4.80 -4.36 -19.32
CA LYS A 465 3.85 -3.80 -20.30
C LYS A 465 2.43 -4.13 -19.89
N ASN A 466 1.48 -3.32 -20.35
CA ASN A 466 0.08 -3.74 -20.43
C ASN A 466 -0.08 -4.82 -21.52
N ASP A 467 -0.04 -6.09 -21.12
CA ASP A 467 0.07 -7.27 -21.99
C ASP A 467 -1.29 -7.89 -22.33
N ILE A 468 -2.35 -7.57 -21.55
CA ILE A 468 -3.71 -8.11 -21.74
C ILE A 468 -4.14 -8.15 -23.22
N THR A 469 -4.73 -9.27 -23.64
CA THR A 469 -5.04 -9.58 -25.04
C THR A 469 -6.50 -9.36 -25.41
N ALA A 470 -7.37 -9.25 -24.40
CA ALA A 470 -8.76 -8.80 -24.54
C ALA A 470 -9.17 -8.04 -23.28
N ALA A 471 -10.09 -7.10 -23.45
CA ALA A 471 -10.82 -6.48 -22.36
C ALA A 471 -12.23 -6.08 -22.80
N MET A 472 -13.18 -6.08 -21.87
CA MET A 472 -14.53 -5.56 -22.04
C MET A 472 -15.08 -5.22 -20.66
N GLY A 473 -15.78 -4.09 -20.50
CA GLY A 473 -16.44 -3.78 -19.24
C GLY A 473 -17.66 -2.90 -19.42
N PHE A 474 -18.60 -3.01 -18.48
CA PHE A 474 -19.80 -2.18 -18.43
C PHE A 474 -20.34 -2.02 -17.01
N GLU A 475 -21.05 -0.91 -16.78
CA GLU A 475 -21.90 -0.71 -15.60
C GLU A 475 -23.37 -0.87 -16.00
N LYS A 476 -24.14 -1.62 -15.21
CA LYS A 476 -25.59 -1.72 -15.35
C LYS A 476 -26.24 -1.94 -13.98
N ASP A 477 -27.34 -1.22 -13.70
CA ASP A 477 -28.19 -1.39 -12.50
C ASP A 477 -27.43 -1.37 -11.15
N GLY A 478 -26.30 -0.65 -11.08
CA GLY A 478 -25.45 -0.57 -9.88
C GLY A 478 -24.42 -1.70 -9.75
N VAL A 479 -24.17 -2.44 -10.83
CA VAL A 479 -23.20 -3.54 -10.92
C VAL A 479 -22.19 -3.26 -12.03
N THR A 480 -20.90 -3.32 -11.69
CA THR A 480 -19.79 -3.25 -12.64
C THR A 480 -19.36 -4.65 -13.05
N THR A 481 -19.31 -4.92 -14.36
CA THR A 481 -18.77 -6.15 -14.95
C THR A 481 -17.48 -5.83 -15.70
N ILE A 482 -16.40 -6.57 -15.41
CA ILE A 482 -15.08 -6.43 -16.06
C ILE A 482 -14.62 -7.81 -16.54
N LEU A 483 -14.47 -8.00 -17.85
CA LEU A 483 -13.86 -9.16 -18.50
C LEU A 483 -12.46 -8.79 -19.01
N PHE A 484 -11.48 -9.68 -18.81
CA PHE A 484 -10.15 -9.57 -19.41
C PHE A 484 -9.59 -10.92 -19.87
N ARG A 485 -8.54 -10.87 -20.71
CA ARG A 485 -7.67 -12.01 -21.00
C ARG A 485 -6.19 -11.64 -20.82
N LYS A 486 -5.43 -12.54 -20.19
CA LYS A 486 -3.97 -12.45 -20.01
C LYS A 486 -3.33 -13.81 -20.35
N LYS A 487 -2.06 -13.82 -20.78
CA LYS A 487 -1.36 -15.08 -21.09
C LYS A 487 -1.10 -15.89 -19.82
N LEU A 488 -1.09 -17.22 -19.96
CA LEU A 488 -0.75 -18.12 -18.84
C LEU A 488 0.74 -18.10 -18.48
N GLU A 489 1.60 -17.73 -19.43
CA GLU A 489 3.06 -17.72 -19.32
C GLU A 489 3.56 -16.28 -19.16
N ALA A 490 4.10 -15.94 -17.98
CA ALA A 490 4.73 -14.65 -17.69
C ALA A 490 5.99 -14.43 -18.53
N LYS A 491 6.24 -13.17 -18.92
CA LYS A 491 7.40 -12.80 -19.76
C LYS A 491 8.15 -11.57 -19.26
N GLU A 492 7.55 -10.82 -18.36
CA GLU A 492 8.03 -9.53 -17.88
C GLU A 492 8.13 -9.57 -16.34
N PRO A 493 9.01 -8.76 -15.70
CA PRO A 493 9.38 -8.98 -14.30
C PRO A 493 8.29 -8.62 -13.26
N SER A 494 7.16 -8.12 -13.73
CA SER A 494 5.95 -7.83 -12.97
C SER A 494 4.82 -8.86 -13.19
N ASP A 495 4.91 -9.70 -14.22
CA ASP A 495 3.95 -10.78 -14.49
C ASP A 495 4.14 -11.96 -13.51
N HIS A 496 3.08 -12.74 -13.31
CA HIS A 496 3.15 -14.08 -12.74
C HIS A 496 2.50 -15.14 -13.63
N THR A 497 3.22 -16.22 -13.91
CA THR A 497 2.71 -17.39 -14.63
C THR A 497 1.51 -17.99 -13.88
N ILE A 498 0.44 -18.29 -14.61
CA ILE A 498 -0.73 -18.99 -14.10
C ILE A 498 -0.38 -20.48 -14.02
N GLU A 499 -0.04 -20.94 -12.81
CA GLU A 499 0.42 -22.31 -12.52
C GLU A 499 -0.76 -23.31 -12.44
N GLU A 500 -0.52 -24.58 -12.78
CA GLU A 500 -1.47 -25.70 -12.60
C GLU A 500 -1.46 -26.23 -11.14
N ASP A 501 -1.51 -25.30 -10.19
CA ASP A 501 -1.57 -25.49 -8.73
C ASP A 501 -2.37 -24.32 -8.12
N PHE A 502 -2.62 -24.36 -6.81
CA PHE A 502 -3.18 -23.24 -6.07
C PHE A 502 -2.26 -22.02 -6.13
N MET A 503 -2.73 -20.94 -6.73
CA MET A 503 -2.12 -19.62 -6.63
C MET A 503 -2.63 -18.90 -5.37
N HIS A 504 -1.82 -17.94 -4.88
CA HIS A 504 -2.30 -16.92 -3.94
C HIS A 504 -3.03 -15.86 -4.75
N VAL A 505 -4.31 -15.64 -4.48
CA VAL A 505 -5.14 -14.66 -5.21
C VAL A 505 -5.74 -13.64 -4.24
N ILE A 506 -5.67 -12.37 -4.61
CA ILE A 506 -6.34 -11.26 -3.93
C ILE A 506 -7.43 -10.68 -4.81
N PHE A 507 -8.45 -10.10 -4.18
CA PHE A 507 -9.45 -9.28 -4.84
C PHE A 507 -9.69 -8.01 -4.04
N ALA A 508 -10.07 -6.93 -4.73
CA ALA A 508 -10.50 -5.68 -4.11
C ALA A 508 -11.46 -4.92 -5.01
N GLN A 509 -12.29 -4.06 -4.42
CA GLN A 509 -13.16 -3.13 -5.14
C GLN A 509 -13.09 -1.74 -4.52
N GLY A 510 -13.39 -0.74 -5.34
CA GLY A 510 -13.58 0.64 -4.90
C GLY A 510 -14.69 0.76 -3.86
N GLN A 511 -14.57 1.77 -3.01
CA GLN A 511 -15.62 2.12 -2.06
C GLN A 511 -16.63 3.04 -2.72
N GLU A 512 -17.89 2.75 -2.45
CA GLU A 512 -19.02 3.50 -2.98
C GLU A 512 -19.25 4.77 -2.15
N PRO A 513 -19.68 5.89 -2.75
CA PRO A 513 -20.07 7.09 -2.01
C PRO A 513 -21.03 6.77 -0.85
N GLY A 514 -20.68 7.23 0.35
CA GLY A 514 -21.41 6.95 1.59
C GLY A 514 -21.26 5.53 2.18
N LYS A 515 -20.67 4.55 1.48
CA LYS A 515 -20.44 3.16 1.99
C LYS A 515 -18.99 2.97 2.50
N TYR A 516 -18.52 3.94 3.30
CA TYR A 516 -17.17 4.00 3.88
C TYR A 516 -16.97 2.92 4.97
N VAL A 517 -16.02 1.99 4.82
CA VAL A 517 -15.83 0.88 5.79
C VAL A 517 -14.35 0.66 6.14
N HIS A 518 -13.94 1.14 7.32
CA HIS A 518 -12.55 1.02 7.80
C HIS A 518 -12.45 0.49 9.23
N VAL A 519 -11.41 -0.31 9.51
CA VAL A 519 -11.12 -0.85 10.84
C VAL A 519 -9.61 -0.84 11.11
N PRO A 520 -9.11 -0.08 12.11
CA PRO A 520 -9.84 0.88 12.95
C PRO A 520 -10.40 2.06 12.15
N LYS A 521 -11.34 2.81 12.75
CA LYS A 521 -11.83 4.08 12.17
C LYS A 521 -10.66 4.99 11.78
N SER A 522 -10.71 5.59 10.60
CA SER A 522 -9.70 6.51 10.08
C SER A 522 -9.84 7.92 10.68
N GLY A 523 -9.05 8.88 10.17
CA GLY A 523 -9.22 10.29 10.47
C GLY A 523 -10.51 10.91 9.92
N VAL A 524 -11.16 10.31 8.91
CA VAL A 524 -12.43 10.83 8.35
C VAL A 524 -13.59 10.70 9.35
N GLU A 525 -13.73 9.55 10.04
CA GLU A 525 -14.81 9.30 11.02
C GLU A 525 -14.42 9.59 12.47
N SER A 526 -13.18 10.03 12.73
CA SER A 526 -12.71 10.31 14.10
C SER A 526 -11.83 11.56 14.28
N GLY A 527 -11.69 12.39 13.24
CA GLY A 527 -10.99 13.67 13.29
C GLY A 527 -11.64 14.74 12.42
N GLN A 528 -11.00 15.92 12.39
CA GLN A 528 -11.29 16.94 11.39
C GLN A 528 -10.81 16.44 10.03
N ALA A 529 -11.68 16.51 9.03
CA ALA A 529 -11.37 16.16 7.65
C ALA A 529 -12.26 17.02 6.75
N SER A 530 -11.67 17.74 5.80
CA SER A 530 -12.40 18.58 4.84
C SER A 530 -13.14 17.74 3.80
N VAL A 531 -12.51 16.66 3.31
CA VAL A 531 -13.08 15.74 2.33
C VAL A 531 -13.72 14.55 3.04
N LYS A 532 -15.01 14.63 3.38
CA LYS A 532 -15.72 13.51 4.00
C LYS A 532 -16.02 12.36 3.02
N ASP A 533 -16.16 12.66 1.74
CA ASP A 533 -16.29 11.68 0.64
C ASP A 533 -14.90 11.44 0.00
N PHE A 534 -14.03 10.75 0.74
CA PHE A 534 -12.58 10.68 0.44
C PHE A 534 -12.18 9.65 -0.62
N TYR A 535 -12.98 8.61 -0.83
CA TYR A 535 -12.75 7.60 -1.86
C TYR A 535 -13.67 7.92 -3.03
N LYS A 536 -13.13 8.53 -4.10
CA LYS A 536 -13.95 8.86 -5.25
C LYS A 536 -14.20 7.63 -6.14
N PRO A 537 -15.32 7.58 -6.89
CA PRO A 537 -15.54 6.55 -7.89
C PRO A 537 -14.34 6.46 -8.84
N ASP A 538 -13.93 5.25 -9.19
CA ASP A 538 -12.76 4.93 -10.04
C ASP A 538 -11.38 5.38 -9.50
N GLU A 539 -11.33 6.07 -8.37
CA GLU A 539 -10.07 6.47 -7.74
C GLU A 539 -9.42 5.26 -7.05
N LEU A 540 -8.22 4.87 -7.51
CA LEU A 540 -7.51 3.70 -7.01
C LEU A 540 -6.95 3.93 -5.59
N LYS A 541 -7.80 3.69 -4.59
CA LYS A 541 -7.50 3.69 -3.15
C LYS A 541 -8.18 2.46 -2.52
N TYR A 542 -7.40 1.47 -2.08
CA TYR A 542 -7.87 0.07 -1.92
C TYR A 542 -8.05 -0.39 -0.46
N HIS A 543 -8.39 0.53 0.45
CA HIS A 543 -8.48 0.26 1.89
C HIS A 543 -9.85 -0.15 2.41
N GLY A 544 -10.80 -0.49 1.55
CA GLY A 544 -12.08 -1.06 1.99
C GLY A 544 -11.87 -2.29 2.88
N HIS A 545 -12.82 -2.60 3.76
CA HIS A 545 -12.75 -3.77 4.64
C HIS A 545 -13.96 -4.69 4.45
N LYS A 546 -13.92 -5.86 5.09
CA LYS A 546 -14.96 -6.90 5.03
C LYS A 546 -15.13 -7.41 3.59
N GLN A 547 -16.26 -7.12 2.94
CA GLN A 547 -16.57 -7.64 1.60
C GLN A 547 -15.83 -6.89 0.46
N GLN A 548 -15.17 -5.77 0.76
CA GLN A 548 -14.53 -4.89 -0.23
C GLN A 548 -13.12 -5.34 -0.67
N ARG A 549 -12.45 -6.22 0.08
CA ARG A 549 -11.19 -6.86 -0.32
C ARG A 549 -10.97 -8.16 0.44
N GLY A 550 -10.20 -9.09 -0.12
CA GLY A 550 -9.86 -10.34 0.54
C GLY A 550 -8.79 -11.16 -0.18
N VAL A 551 -8.54 -12.36 0.36
CA VAL A 551 -7.52 -13.31 -0.11
C VAL A 551 -8.16 -14.69 -0.22
N VAL A 552 -7.87 -15.42 -1.30
CA VAL A 552 -8.27 -16.81 -1.51
C VAL A 552 -7.12 -17.61 -2.14
N SER A 553 -7.11 -18.92 -1.91
CA SER A 553 -6.34 -19.86 -2.75
C SER A 553 -7.21 -20.34 -3.89
N LEU A 554 -6.69 -20.32 -5.11
CA LEU A 554 -7.39 -20.75 -6.34
C LEU A 554 -6.42 -21.51 -7.25
N ASN A 555 -6.80 -22.72 -7.67
CA ASN A 555 -6.23 -23.34 -8.87
C ASN A 555 -7.11 -22.93 -10.05
N PHE A 556 -6.54 -22.27 -11.07
CA PHE A 556 -7.30 -21.79 -12.23
C PHE A 556 -7.62 -22.90 -13.25
N PHE A 557 -6.96 -24.05 -13.17
CA PHE A 557 -7.14 -25.20 -14.06
C PHE A 557 -8.13 -26.24 -13.51
N GLU A 558 -8.39 -26.21 -12.21
CA GLU A 558 -9.52 -26.95 -11.62
C GLU A 558 -10.84 -26.35 -12.12
N ASN A 559 -11.59 -27.14 -12.90
CA ASN A 559 -13.01 -26.87 -13.10
C ASN A 559 -13.67 -26.87 -11.72
N GLY A 560 -14.31 -25.77 -11.33
CA GLY A 560 -15.01 -25.66 -10.06
C GLY A 560 -16.30 -26.48 -10.10
N GLY A 561 -16.15 -27.79 -9.89
CA GLY A 561 -17.25 -28.71 -9.76
C GLY A 561 -18.08 -28.38 -8.53
N ALA A 562 -19.17 -27.65 -8.74
CA ALA A 562 -20.38 -27.91 -7.97
C ALA A 562 -20.67 -29.42 -8.06
N GLY A 563 -20.98 -30.04 -6.92
CA GLY A 563 -21.21 -31.48 -6.85
C GLY A 563 -22.34 -31.92 -7.80
N ARG A 564 -22.21 -33.16 -8.29
CA ARG A 564 -23.36 -33.93 -8.80
C ARG A 564 -24.16 -34.48 -7.63
#